data_AF-A0A7V2N3L5-F1
#
_entry.id   AF-A0A7V2N3L5-F1
#
_cell.length_a   1.000
_cell.length_b   1.000
_cell.length_c   1.000
_cell.angle_alpha   90.00
_cell.angle_beta   90.00
_cell.angle_gamma   90.00
#
_symmetry.space_group_name_H-M   'P 1'
#
loop_
_entity.id
_entity.type
_entity.pdbx_description
1 polymer ?
#
loop_
_entity_poly.entity_id
_entity_poly.type
_entity_poly.pdbx_seq_one_letter_code
_entity_poly.pdbx_strand_id
1 'polypeptide(L)'
;MKNASVYKVAVEGLLLGGLVLLLFSCVSFSIWDTPSPYTWPHNDPPANWCGAVGAFFAYYLFYYVGPGVFLVLLALMWGLLGSLSGKPLTQPILRGIGLLLMVAAASATWYLVWPHRMVWPFSAGGFPYGNGGILGVAVGHFLWQRFALLGTSIILASTWLVGAVLLADTLVLAALRGIGHALIGAIGRVVPAWAAARRHSASSMGTIWKRLNDRQRQSRIQTAAMHERPDLDLEEAMHRSSQAPPADEAPAATDAPAAQAAAGTSGDAPATSPAAAGVRRPAAKTRTSREKPTKPHKPETYEDYQLPPLDLLKEPEHGFAAVQERMVESKAHTLENLLGEFGIDAHVVNAEPGPAITMYELELAPGVKVSQISN
;
A
#
# COMPACT_ATOMS: atom_id res chain seq x y z
N MET A 1 -20.35 51.94 -4.50
CA MET A 1 -19.15 51.12 -4.80
C MET A 1 -18.69 50.23 -3.65
N LYS A 2 -18.75 50.65 -2.37
CA LYS A 2 -18.37 49.78 -1.22
C LYS A 2 -19.17 48.48 -1.11
N ASN A 3 -20.48 48.50 -1.38
CA ASN A 3 -21.33 47.32 -1.23
C ASN A 3 -20.93 46.19 -2.22
N ALA A 4 -20.52 46.52 -3.44
CA ALA A 4 -20.14 45.53 -4.45
C ALA A 4 -18.87 44.73 -4.05
N SER A 5 -17.93 45.35 -3.35
CA SER A 5 -16.73 44.64 -2.87
C SER A 5 -17.05 43.73 -1.69
N VAL A 6 -17.96 44.13 -0.81
CA VAL A 6 -18.41 43.32 0.33
C VAL A 6 -19.16 42.07 -0.16
N TYR A 7 -20.07 42.22 -1.13
CA TYR A 7 -20.75 41.06 -1.73
C TYR A 7 -19.78 40.09 -2.41
N LYS A 8 -18.79 40.61 -3.15
CA LYS A 8 -17.78 39.76 -3.79
C LYS A 8 -17.00 38.93 -2.75
N VAL A 9 -16.52 39.56 -1.68
CA VAL A 9 -15.77 38.87 -0.62
C VAL A 9 -16.66 37.86 0.10
N ALA A 10 -17.92 38.18 0.37
CA ALA A 10 -18.87 37.26 0.99
C ALA A 10 -19.12 36.01 0.12
N VAL A 11 -19.31 36.19 -1.20
CA VAL A 11 -19.51 35.09 -2.15
C VAL A 11 -18.24 34.23 -2.26
N GLU A 12 -17.07 34.83 -2.40
CA GLU A 12 -15.80 34.10 -2.46
C GLU A 12 -15.51 33.33 -1.15
N GLY A 13 -15.85 33.92 0.01
CA GLY A 13 -15.74 33.26 1.31
C GLY A 13 -16.69 32.07 1.46
N LEU A 14 -17.94 32.21 0.99
CA LEU A 14 -18.91 31.12 0.98
C LEU A 14 -18.47 29.96 0.05
N LEU A 15 -17.96 30.29 -1.14
CA LEU A 15 -17.41 29.30 -2.07
C LEU A 15 -16.20 28.57 -1.47
N LEU A 16 -15.31 29.30 -0.79
CA LEU A 16 -14.17 28.70 -0.10
C LEU A 16 -14.64 27.74 1.00
N GLY A 17 -15.63 28.14 1.81
CA GLY A 17 -16.25 27.26 2.81
C GLY A 17 -16.85 25.99 2.21
N GLY A 18 -17.54 26.11 1.06
CA GLY A 18 -18.07 24.97 0.30
C GLY A 18 -16.97 24.02 -0.20
N LEU A 19 -15.86 24.55 -0.72
CA LEU A 19 -14.71 23.74 -1.16
C LEU A 19 -14.04 23.03 0.01
N VAL A 20 -13.92 23.69 1.17
CA VAL A 20 -13.37 23.06 2.39
C VAL A 20 -14.27 21.91 2.84
N LEU A 21 -15.60 22.10 2.82
CA LEU A 21 -16.56 21.03 3.12
C LEU A 21 -16.41 19.87 2.14
N LEU A 22 -16.32 20.14 0.83
CA LEU A 22 -16.08 19.10 -0.18
C LEU A 22 -14.74 18.39 0.01
N LEU A 23 -13.68 19.10 0.41
CA LEU A 23 -12.39 18.51 0.71
C LEU A 23 -12.50 17.51 1.87
N PHE A 24 -13.10 17.92 2.99
CA PHE A 24 -13.32 17.02 4.13
C PHE A 24 -14.25 15.86 3.78
N SER A 25 -15.23 16.10 2.91
CA SER A 25 -16.09 15.04 2.36
C SER A 25 -15.27 14.01 1.57
N CYS A 26 -14.30 14.45 0.76
CA CYS A 26 -13.43 13.54 0.00
C CYS A 26 -12.39 12.84 0.88
N VAL A 27 -11.86 13.53 1.90
CA VAL A 27 -10.88 12.96 2.86
C VAL A 27 -11.51 11.85 3.70
N SER A 28 -12.78 12.02 4.08
CA SER A 28 -13.56 11.07 4.89
C SER A 28 -14.44 10.13 4.06
N PHE A 29 -14.11 9.95 2.77
CA PHE A 29 -14.88 9.10 1.88
C PHE A 29 -14.93 7.64 2.37
N SER A 30 -16.13 7.08 2.35
CA SER A 30 -16.39 5.66 2.57
C SER A 30 -17.33 5.16 1.49
N ILE A 31 -16.97 4.08 0.81
CA ILE A 31 -17.83 3.46 -0.19
C ILE A 31 -19.10 2.84 0.43
N TRP A 32 -19.14 2.64 1.75
CA TRP A 32 -20.33 2.12 2.44
C TRP A 32 -21.41 3.19 2.67
N ASP A 33 -21.11 4.46 2.46
CA ASP A 33 -22.08 5.54 2.57
C ASP A 33 -22.96 5.60 1.30
N THR A 34 -24.22 6.04 1.46
CA THR A 34 -25.11 6.33 0.33
C THR A 34 -24.51 7.44 -0.55
N PRO A 35 -24.58 7.37 -1.90
CA PRO A 35 -25.47 6.54 -2.72
C PRO A 35 -24.77 5.36 -3.43
N SER A 36 -23.69 4.80 -2.87
CA SER A 36 -22.96 3.71 -3.53
C SER A 36 -23.89 2.52 -3.85
N PRO A 37 -24.02 2.07 -5.11
CA PRO A 37 -24.80 0.88 -5.44
C PRO A 37 -24.01 -0.42 -5.20
N TYR A 38 -22.72 -0.31 -4.84
CA TYR A 38 -21.78 -1.43 -4.79
C TYR A 38 -21.70 -2.11 -3.43
N THR A 39 -22.31 -1.51 -2.41
CA THR A 39 -22.15 -1.90 -1.00
C THR A 39 -23.51 -1.92 -0.33
N TRP A 40 -23.76 -2.95 0.47
CA TRP A 40 -24.97 -3.09 1.27
C TRP A 40 -24.66 -3.89 2.55
N PRO A 41 -25.23 -3.55 3.71
CA PRO A 41 -26.05 -2.35 4.00
C PRO A 41 -25.21 -1.07 4.02
N HIS A 42 -25.89 0.09 3.91
CA HIS A 42 -25.24 1.39 4.05
C HIS A 42 -24.98 1.76 5.50
N ASN A 43 -23.95 2.58 5.73
CA ASN A 43 -23.72 3.20 7.02
C ASN A 43 -24.88 4.15 7.36
N ASP A 44 -25.47 3.95 8.54
CA ASP A 44 -26.47 4.84 9.12
C ASP A 44 -26.14 5.06 10.62
N PRO A 45 -25.61 6.23 11.01
CA PRO A 45 -25.37 7.43 10.20
C PRO A 45 -24.17 7.27 9.23
N PRO A 46 -24.06 8.10 8.17
CA PRO A 46 -22.92 8.08 7.25
C PRO A 46 -21.57 8.30 7.95
N ALA A 47 -20.54 7.59 7.52
CA ALA A 47 -19.18 7.75 8.05
C ALA A 47 -18.52 9.07 7.61
N ASN A 48 -18.97 9.63 6.48
CA ASN A 48 -18.50 10.92 5.99
C ASN A 48 -18.66 12.05 7.03
N TRP A 49 -17.59 12.81 7.25
CA TRP A 49 -17.57 13.89 8.25
C TRP A 49 -18.55 15.03 7.94
N CYS A 50 -18.93 15.17 6.68
CA CYS A 50 -19.90 16.17 6.23
C CYS A 50 -21.33 15.58 6.05
N GLY A 51 -21.57 14.37 6.58
CA GLY A 51 -22.86 13.69 6.55
C GLY A 51 -23.25 13.19 5.16
N ALA A 52 -24.54 12.90 4.98
CA ALA A 52 -25.08 12.30 3.75
C ALA A 52 -24.83 13.13 2.49
N VAL A 53 -24.89 14.47 2.61
CA VAL A 53 -24.63 15.38 1.49
C VAL A 53 -23.16 15.32 1.07
N GLY A 54 -22.24 15.30 2.04
CA GLY A 54 -20.82 15.12 1.77
C GLY A 54 -20.51 13.78 1.11
N ALA A 55 -21.10 12.70 1.62
CA ALA A 55 -20.97 11.36 1.05
C ALA A 55 -21.43 11.31 -0.41
N PHE A 56 -22.57 11.94 -0.72
CA PHE A 56 -23.10 12.03 -2.07
C PHE A 56 -22.13 12.69 -3.05
N PHE A 57 -21.62 13.87 -2.71
CA PHE A 57 -20.68 14.57 -3.58
C PHE A 57 -19.34 13.84 -3.69
N ALA A 58 -18.81 13.34 -2.58
CA ALA A 58 -17.56 12.58 -2.56
C ALA A 58 -17.65 11.33 -3.45
N TYR A 59 -18.76 10.60 -3.39
CA TYR A 59 -19.01 9.44 -4.25
C TYR A 59 -18.90 9.79 -5.73
N TYR A 60 -19.64 10.78 -6.23
CA TYR A 60 -19.62 11.12 -7.65
C TYR A 60 -18.29 11.72 -8.10
N LEU A 61 -17.65 12.52 -7.25
CA LEU A 61 -16.32 13.04 -7.51
C LEU A 61 -15.30 11.91 -7.71
N PHE A 62 -15.26 10.94 -6.80
CA PHE A 62 -14.36 9.79 -6.94
C PHE A 62 -14.78 8.83 -8.07
N TYR A 63 -16.08 8.66 -8.30
CA TYR A 63 -16.60 7.78 -9.35
C TYR A 63 -16.23 8.29 -10.76
N TYR A 64 -16.40 9.58 -11.04
CA TYR A 64 -16.10 10.13 -12.36
C TYR A 64 -14.63 10.52 -12.53
N VAL A 65 -14.07 11.20 -11.54
CA VAL A 65 -12.73 11.81 -11.67
C VAL A 65 -11.67 10.94 -11.02
N GLY A 66 -11.94 10.39 -9.83
CA GLY A 66 -10.96 9.66 -9.03
C GLY A 66 -10.08 10.57 -8.16
N PRO A 67 -8.87 10.15 -7.76
CA PRO A 67 -8.01 10.88 -6.83
C PRO A 67 -7.55 12.26 -7.32
N GLY A 68 -7.63 12.53 -8.63
CA GLY A 68 -7.38 13.86 -9.19
C GLY A 68 -8.28 14.95 -8.63
N VAL A 69 -9.41 14.61 -7.99
CA VAL A 69 -10.31 15.56 -7.31
C VAL A 69 -9.57 16.43 -6.29
N PHE A 70 -8.61 15.87 -5.55
CA PHE A 70 -7.84 16.64 -4.58
C PHE A 70 -7.08 17.79 -5.25
N LEU A 71 -6.55 17.58 -6.45
CA LEU A 71 -5.86 18.62 -7.21
C LEU A 71 -6.83 19.72 -7.66
N VAL A 72 -8.05 19.35 -8.08
CA VAL A 72 -9.11 20.32 -8.41
C VAL A 72 -9.45 21.17 -7.20
N LEU A 73 -9.76 20.54 -6.07
CA LEU A 73 -10.15 21.25 -4.85
C LEU A 73 -9.02 22.17 -4.36
N LEU A 74 -7.78 21.68 -4.30
CA LEU A 74 -6.63 22.48 -3.89
C LEU A 74 -6.35 23.65 -4.84
N ALA A 75 -6.45 23.45 -6.16
CA ALA A 75 -6.25 24.51 -7.14
C ALA A 75 -7.35 25.59 -7.06
N LEU A 76 -8.62 25.19 -6.89
CA LEU A 76 -9.73 26.12 -6.73
C LEU A 76 -9.63 26.91 -5.42
N MET A 77 -9.31 26.24 -4.31
CA MET A 77 -9.10 26.91 -3.02
C MET A 77 -7.94 27.90 -3.10
N TRP A 78 -6.81 27.50 -3.71
CA TRP A 78 -5.67 28.40 -3.92
C TRP A 78 -6.04 29.61 -4.78
N GLY A 79 -6.81 29.40 -5.84
CA GLY A 79 -7.27 30.48 -6.71
C GLY A 79 -8.22 31.45 -6.03
N LEU A 80 -9.16 30.96 -5.22
CA LEU A 80 -10.05 31.80 -4.41
C LEU A 80 -9.28 32.56 -3.33
N LEU A 81 -8.32 31.91 -2.65
CA LEU A 81 -7.49 32.56 -1.64
C LEU A 81 -6.61 33.67 -2.26
N GLY A 82 -6.12 33.45 -3.48
CA GLY A 82 -5.45 34.48 -4.29
C GLY A 82 -6.36 35.65 -4.64
N SER A 83 -7.60 35.39 -5.08
CA SER A 83 -8.61 36.41 -5.37
C SER A 83 -8.95 37.26 -4.14
N LEU A 84 -9.17 36.60 -2.99
CA LEU A 84 -9.42 37.25 -1.69
C LEU A 84 -8.22 38.09 -1.23
N SER A 85 -6.99 37.66 -1.55
CA SER A 85 -5.75 38.41 -1.27
C SER A 85 -5.51 39.56 -2.26
N GLY A 86 -6.41 39.82 -3.20
CA GLY A 86 -6.27 40.85 -4.23
C GLY A 86 -5.21 40.55 -5.29
N LYS A 87 -4.74 39.30 -5.38
CA LYS A 87 -3.73 38.87 -6.36
C LYS A 87 -4.44 38.29 -7.59
N PRO A 88 -4.28 38.89 -8.78
CA PRO A 88 -4.94 38.37 -9.98
C PRO A 88 -4.39 36.99 -10.38
N LEU A 89 -5.27 36.11 -10.85
CA LEU A 89 -4.88 34.86 -11.48
C LEU A 89 -4.24 35.14 -12.84
N THR A 90 -2.92 34.98 -12.92
CA THR A 90 -2.18 35.16 -14.18
C THR A 90 -2.53 34.01 -15.14
N GLN A 91 -3.14 34.30 -16.29
CA GLN A 91 -3.47 33.33 -17.36
C GLN A 91 -4.36 32.14 -16.90
N PRO A 92 -5.66 32.36 -16.62
CA PRO A 92 -6.56 31.32 -16.09
C PRO A 92 -6.76 30.12 -17.04
N ILE A 93 -6.78 30.35 -18.35
CA ILE A 93 -6.97 29.29 -19.36
C ILE A 93 -5.81 28.28 -19.31
N LEU A 94 -4.58 28.78 -19.28
CA LEU A 94 -3.39 27.93 -19.28
C LEU A 94 -3.29 27.09 -18.00
N ARG A 95 -3.64 27.69 -16.85
CA ARG A 95 -3.75 26.97 -15.58
C ARG A 95 -4.86 25.93 -15.60
N GLY A 96 -5.99 26.23 -16.24
CA GLY A 96 -7.08 25.28 -16.44
C GLY A 96 -6.63 24.05 -17.24
N ILE A 97 -5.87 24.26 -18.32
CA ILE A 97 -5.26 23.16 -19.09
C ILE A 97 -4.27 22.37 -18.22
N GLY A 98 -3.40 23.06 -17.49
CA GLY A 98 -2.46 22.42 -16.55
C GLY A 98 -3.17 21.57 -15.51
N LEU A 99 -4.25 22.09 -14.91
CA LEU A 99 -5.08 21.38 -13.95
C LEU A 99 -5.72 20.14 -14.57
N LEU A 100 -6.29 20.26 -15.78
CA LEU A 100 -6.91 19.13 -16.47
C LEU A 100 -5.89 18.02 -16.72
N LEU A 101 -4.69 18.36 -17.22
CA LEU A 101 -3.60 17.40 -17.41
C LEU A 101 -3.20 16.74 -16.09
N MET A 102 -3.10 17.52 -15.01
CA MET A 102 -2.76 17.00 -13.69
C MET A 102 -3.79 16.04 -13.14
N VAL A 103 -5.07 16.36 -13.29
CA VAL A 103 -6.20 15.52 -12.84
C VAL A 103 -6.24 14.21 -13.61
N ALA A 104 -6.08 14.26 -14.93
CA ALA A 104 -6.01 13.06 -15.77
C ALA A 104 -4.80 12.20 -15.42
N ALA A 105 -3.63 12.81 -15.28
CA ALA A 105 -2.40 12.10 -14.92
C ALA A 105 -2.50 11.46 -13.53
N ALA A 106 -2.97 12.18 -12.51
CA ALA A 106 -3.11 11.65 -11.16
C ALA A 106 -4.08 10.47 -11.08
N SER A 107 -5.23 10.58 -11.75
CA SER A 107 -6.26 9.56 -11.73
C SER A 107 -5.86 8.31 -12.53
N ALA A 108 -5.19 8.50 -13.67
CA ALA A 108 -4.63 7.40 -14.47
C ALA A 108 -3.45 6.71 -13.77
N THR A 109 -2.55 7.47 -13.13
CA THR A 109 -1.46 6.91 -12.32
C THR A 109 -2.02 6.06 -11.18
N TRP A 110 -3.06 6.51 -10.49
CA TRP A 110 -3.68 5.73 -9.42
C TRP A 110 -4.26 4.41 -9.94
N TYR A 111 -4.99 4.45 -11.05
CA TYR A 111 -5.53 3.24 -11.68
C TYR A 111 -4.44 2.24 -12.04
N LEU A 112 -3.32 2.69 -12.61
CA LEU A 112 -2.27 1.79 -13.08
C LEU A 112 -1.40 1.21 -11.95
N VAL A 113 -1.15 1.98 -10.89
CA VAL A 113 -0.27 1.54 -9.80
C VAL A 113 -1.06 0.82 -8.69
N TRP A 114 -2.28 1.29 -8.40
CA TRP A 114 -3.10 0.84 -7.28
C TRP A 114 -4.58 0.69 -7.67
N PRO A 115 -4.92 -0.14 -8.67
CA PRO A 115 -6.29 -0.23 -9.18
C PRO A 115 -7.29 -0.62 -8.08
N HIS A 116 -6.96 -1.62 -7.25
CA HIS A 116 -7.85 -2.14 -6.20
C HIS A 116 -7.26 -2.09 -4.80
N ARG A 117 -6.16 -1.35 -4.59
CA ARG A 117 -5.57 -1.27 -3.25
C ARG A 117 -6.45 -0.45 -2.33
N MET A 118 -6.72 -1.04 -1.16
CA MET A 118 -7.45 -0.43 -0.06
C MET A 118 -6.52 0.46 0.76
N VAL A 119 -6.05 1.54 0.13
CA VAL A 119 -5.23 2.59 0.76
C VAL A 119 -6.05 3.88 0.75
N TRP A 120 -5.82 4.74 1.74
CA TRP A 120 -6.45 6.05 1.81
C TRP A 120 -6.38 6.79 0.44
N PRO A 121 -7.48 7.36 -0.07
CA PRO A 121 -8.80 7.53 0.57
C PRO A 121 -9.74 6.30 0.48
N PHE A 122 -9.38 5.25 -0.25
CA PHE A 122 -10.21 4.05 -0.46
C PHE A 122 -9.99 2.96 0.59
N SER A 123 -9.68 3.34 1.83
CA SER A 123 -9.41 2.40 2.92
C SER A 123 -10.64 1.60 3.34
N ALA A 124 -11.83 2.18 3.18
CA ALA A 124 -13.10 1.51 3.47
C ALA A 124 -13.56 0.57 2.34
N GLY A 125 -12.85 0.56 1.21
CA GLY A 125 -13.23 -0.16 -0.01
C GLY A 125 -13.13 0.73 -1.24
N GLY A 126 -13.07 0.10 -2.41
CA GLY A 126 -12.84 0.75 -3.69
C GLY A 126 -13.87 0.36 -4.73
N PHE A 127 -13.82 1.03 -5.89
CA PHE A 127 -14.74 0.74 -6.98
C PHE A 127 -14.37 -0.57 -7.68
N PRO A 128 -15.35 -1.37 -8.14
CA PRO A 128 -15.09 -2.65 -8.82
C PRO A 128 -14.16 -2.52 -10.03
N TYR A 129 -14.33 -1.45 -10.81
CA TYR A 129 -13.53 -1.17 -12.01
C TYR A 129 -12.19 -0.48 -11.72
N GLY A 130 -11.93 -0.15 -10.46
CA GLY A 130 -10.68 0.45 -10.01
C GLY A 130 -10.84 1.88 -9.48
N ASN A 131 -9.92 2.25 -8.60
CA ASN A 131 -9.94 3.47 -7.80
C ASN A 131 -9.51 4.74 -8.56
N GLY A 132 -9.32 4.67 -9.88
CA GLY A 132 -8.98 5.84 -10.70
C GLY A 132 -10.17 6.66 -11.18
N GLY A 133 -11.40 6.27 -10.85
CA GLY A 133 -12.62 6.84 -11.45
C GLY A 133 -12.71 6.54 -12.96
N ILE A 134 -13.85 6.88 -13.58
CA ILE A 134 -14.07 6.65 -15.02
C ILE A 134 -12.97 7.34 -15.85
N LEU A 135 -12.59 8.57 -15.51
CA LEU A 135 -11.53 9.32 -16.20
C LEU A 135 -10.18 8.59 -16.13
N GLY A 136 -9.74 8.19 -14.94
CA GLY A 136 -8.45 7.52 -14.76
C GLY A 136 -8.42 6.13 -15.39
N VAL A 137 -9.52 5.37 -15.29
CA VAL A 137 -9.67 4.06 -15.93
C VAL A 137 -9.63 4.22 -17.45
N ALA A 138 -10.38 5.15 -18.03
CA ALA A 138 -10.42 5.37 -19.48
C ALA A 138 -9.04 5.79 -20.03
N VAL A 139 -8.39 6.78 -19.40
CA VAL A 139 -7.07 7.26 -19.82
C VAL A 139 -6.00 6.19 -19.61
N GLY A 140 -5.97 5.56 -18.43
CA GLY A 140 -4.99 4.54 -18.09
C GLY A 140 -5.11 3.29 -18.96
N HIS A 141 -6.33 2.82 -19.21
CA HIS A 141 -6.58 1.69 -20.10
C HIS A 141 -6.21 2.01 -21.55
N PHE A 142 -6.56 3.20 -22.05
CA PHE A 142 -6.16 3.65 -23.38
C PHE A 142 -4.64 3.69 -23.56
N LEU A 143 -3.91 4.22 -22.57
CA LEU A 143 -2.44 4.27 -22.61
C LEU A 143 -1.84 2.85 -22.59
N TRP A 144 -2.34 1.97 -21.72
CA TRP A 144 -1.86 0.59 -21.64
C TRP A 144 -2.11 -0.22 -22.92
N GLN A 145 -3.23 0.02 -23.61
CA GLN A 145 -3.53 -0.65 -24.88
C GLN A 145 -2.60 -0.22 -26.03
N ARG A 146 -2.07 1.02 -25.99
CA ARG A 146 -1.27 1.60 -27.07
C ARG A 146 0.23 1.57 -26.79
N PHE A 147 0.62 1.58 -25.53
CA PHE A 147 2.01 1.67 -25.10
C PHE A 147 2.32 0.59 -24.05
N ALA A 148 3.52 0.01 -24.15
CA ALA A 148 4.05 -0.85 -23.09
C ALA A 148 4.21 -0.07 -21.77
N LEU A 149 4.45 -0.80 -20.67
CA LEU A 149 4.57 -0.24 -19.32
C LEU A 149 5.53 0.96 -19.25
N LEU A 150 6.70 0.85 -19.89
CA LEU A 150 7.71 1.90 -19.92
C LEU A 150 7.26 3.13 -20.72
N GLY A 151 6.55 2.93 -21.84
CA GLY A 151 6.02 4.04 -22.63
C GLY A 151 4.91 4.78 -21.88
N THR A 152 3.99 4.04 -21.26
CA THR A 152 2.90 4.60 -20.44
C THR A 152 3.44 5.40 -19.26
N SER A 153 4.46 4.89 -18.56
CA SER A 153 5.06 5.60 -17.42
C SER A 153 5.78 6.88 -17.85
N ILE A 154 6.50 6.88 -18.97
CA ILE A 154 7.14 8.08 -19.53
C ILE A 154 6.11 9.14 -19.91
N ILE A 155 5.02 8.74 -20.59
CA ILE A 155 3.94 9.67 -20.99
C ILE A 155 3.27 10.27 -19.76
N LEU A 156 2.96 9.46 -18.75
CA LEU A 156 2.37 9.96 -17.51
C LEU A 156 3.33 10.87 -16.74
N ALA A 157 4.61 10.53 -16.64
CA ALA A 157 5.61 11.37 -16.00
C ALA A 157 5.78 12.72 -16.73
N SER A 158 5.78 12.69 -18.06
CA SER A 158 5.83 13.89 -18.90
C SER A 158 4.58 14.76 -18.71
N THR A 159 3.40 14.14 -18.66
CA THR A 159 2.13 14.83 -18.42
C THR A 159 2.10 15.43 -17.01
N TRP A 160 2.65 14.72 -16.02
CA TRP A 160 2.82 15.25 -14.67
C TRP A 160 3.69 16.51 -14.67
N LEU A 161 4.84 16.44 -15.34
CA LEU A 161 5.77 17.56 -15.41
C LEU A 161 5.17 18.77 -16.15
N VAL A 162 4.60 18.55 -17.33
CA VAL A 162 3.97 19.62 -18.12
C VAL A 162 2.78 20.23 -17.38
N GLY A 163 1.90 19.38 -16.82
CA GLY A 163 0.74 19.84 -16.05
C GLY A 163 1.15 20.67 -14.83
N ALA A 164 2.18 20.25 -14.09
CA ALA A 164 2.69 20.99 -12.94
C ALA A 164 3.28 22.34 -13.34
N VAL A 165 4.03 22.41 -14.44
CA VAL A 165 4.60 23.68 -14.96
C VAL A 165 3.49 24.65 -15.39
N LEU A 166 2.45 24.16 -16.08
CA LEU A 166 1.32 24.98 -16.52
C LEU A 166 0.42 25.42 -15.35
N LEU A 167 0.30 24.60 -14.31
CA LEU A 167 -0.48 24.91 -13.11
C LEU A 167 0.28 25.85 -12.15
N ALA A 168 1.61 25.83 -12.18
CA ALA A 168 2.44 26.60 -11.26
C ALA A 168 2.21 28.11 -11.44
N ASP A 169 1.81 28.76 -10.35
CA ASP A 169 1.67 30.21 -10.30
C ASP A 169 3.06 30.89 -10.33
N THR A 170 3.14 32.15 -10.78
CA THR A 170 4.36 32.96 -10.71
C THR A 170 4.92 33.03 -9.28
N LEU A 171 4.06 32.98 -8.27
CA LEU A 171 4.45 32.89 -6.85
C LEU A 171 5.01 31.52 -6.46
N VAL A 172 4.43 30.43 -6.96
CA VAL A 172 4.92 29.07 -6.70
C VAL A 172 6.26 28.86 -7.41
N LEU A 173 6.38 29.33 -8.66
CA LEU A 173 7.65 29.33 -9.39
C LEU A 173 8.69 30.24 -8.74
N ALA A 174 8.30 31.40 -8.20
CA ALA A 174 9.21 32.29 -7.46
C ALA A 174 9.67 31.66 -6.14
N ALA A 175 8.78 31.00 -5.38
CA ALA A 175 9.11 30.29 -4.16
C ALA A 175 9.99 29.06 -4.44
N LEU A 176 9.67 28.28 -5.47
CA LEU A 176 10.46 27.12 -5.90
C LEU A 176 11.86 27.54 -6.38
N ARG A 177 11.96 28.65 -7.11
CA ARG A 177 13.26 29.27 -7.45
C ARG A 177 13.99 29.71 -6.18
N GLY A 178 13.32 30.34 -5.23
CA GLY A 178 13.90 30.75 -3.95
C GLY A 178 14.47 29.57 -3.14
N ILE A 179 13.70 28.48 -3.04
CA ILE A 179 14.13 27.23 -2.41
C ILE A 179 15.29 26.59 -3.18
N GLY A 180 15.24 26.58 -4.51
CA GLY A 180 16.32 26.10 -5.37
C GLY A 180 17.62 26.87 -5.16
N HIS A 181 17.55 28.21 -5.11
CA HIS A 181 18.70 29.07 -4.80
C HIS A 181 19.22 28.85 -3.37
N ALA A 182 18.34 28.66 -2.39
CA ALA A 182 18.72 28.35 -1.01
C ALA A 182 19.41 26.98 -0.89
N LEU A 183 18.91 25.96 -1.61
CA LEU A 183 19.46 24.61 -1.64
C LEU A 183 20.82 24.58 -2.34
N ILE A 184 20.96 25.26 -3.49
CA ILE A 184 22.24 25.43 -4.18
C ILE A 184 23.23 26.17 -3.27
N GLY A 185 22.77 27.21 -2.56
CA GLY A 185 23.59 27.93 -1.58
C GLY A 185 23.98 27.08 -0.36
N ALA A 186 23.13 26.15 0.08
CA ALA A 186 23.43 25.22 1.16
C ALA A 186 24.44 24.15 0.71
N ILE A 187 24.24 23.56 -0.47
CA ILE A 187 25.17 22.61 -1.09
C ILE A 187 26.54 23.27 -1.31
N GLY A 188 26.56 24.52 -1.79
CA GLY A 188 27.78 25.31 -1.96
C GLY A 188 28.54 25.60 -0.67
N ARG A 189 27.90 25.51 0.50
CA ARG A 189 28.55 25.65 1.83
C ARG A 189 28.95 24.30 2.43
N VAL A 190 28.14 23.27 2.23
CA VAL A 190 28.39 21.93 2.78
C VAL A 190 29.50 21.20 2.03
N VAL A 191 29.55 21.29 0.70
CA VAL A 191 30.58 20.64 -0.13
C VAL A 191 32.01 21.05 0.26
N PRO A 192 32.37 22.35 0.41
CA PRO A 192 33.71 22.73 0.85
C PRO A 192 33.98 22.40 2.32
N ALA A 193 32.97 22.45 3.21
CA ALA A 193 33.11 22.06 4.61
C ALA A 193 33.40 20.55 4.77
N TRP A 194 32.72 19.71 3.99
CA TRP A 194 32.95 18.27 3.96
C TRP A 194 34.30 17.93 3.31
N ALA A 195 34.69 18.65 2.25
CA ALA A 195 36.01 18.51 1.62
C ALA A 195 37.16 18.96 2.54
N ALA A 196 36.94 19.93 3.42
CA ALA A 196 37.89 20.34 4.44
C ALA A 196 37.98 19.31 5.58
N ALA A 197 36.85 18.80 6.07
CA ALA A 197 36.80 17.75 7.09
C ALA A 197 37.47 16.45 6.63
N ARG A 198 37.30 16.07 5.35
CA ARG A 198 37.93 14.87 4.77
C ARG A 198 39.45 14.98 4.67
N ARG A 199 39.99 16.20 4.48
CA ARG A 199 41.44 16.46 4.50
C ARG A 199 42.04 16.33 5.91
N HIS A 200 41.32 16.78 6.94
CA HIS A 200 41.74 16.61 8.34
C HIS A 200 41.66 15.15 8.82
N SER A 201 40.74 14.34 8.29
CA SER A 201 40.66 12.91 8.62
C SER A 201 41.74 12.05 7.95
N ALA A 202 42.31 12.50 6.82
CA ALA A 202 43.38 11.78 6.13
C ALA A 202 44.74 11.93 6.85
N SER A 203 45.00 13.08 7.49
CA SER A 203 46.25 13.31 8.23
C SER A 203 46.30 12.63 9.60
N SER A 204 45.14 12.43 10.26
CA SER A 204 45.09 11.73 11.56
C SER A 204 45.29 10.22 11.41
N MET A 205 44.75 9.60 10.36
CA MET A 205 44.86 8.15 10.14
C MET A 205 46.30 7.70 9.86
N GLY A 206 47.10 8.54 9.20
CA GLY A 206 48.53 8.30 8.99
C GLY A 206 49.33 8.24 10.30
N THR A 207 48.97 9.05 11.30
CA THR A 207 49.64 9.05 12.62
C THR A 207 49.27 7.84 13.46
N ILE A 208 48.03 7.34 13.34
CA ILE A 208 47.53 6.16 14.07
C ILE A 208 48.17 4.89 13.50
N TRP A 209 48.26 4.77 12.17
CA TRP A 209 48.85 3.61 11.50
C TRP A 209 50.36 3.48 11.80
N LYS A 210 51.08 4.61 11.86
CA LYS A 210 52.49 4.64 12.24
C LYS A 210 52.71 4.13 13.67
N ARG A 211 51.89 4.58 14.63
CA ARG A 211 51.96 4.13 16.03
C ARG A 211 51.65 2.64 16.21
N LEU A 212 50.72 2.09 15.42
CA LEU A 212 50.40 0.66 15.45
C LEU A 212 51.56 -0.18 14.93
N ASN A 213 52.19 0.24 13.83
CA ASN A 213 53.34 -0.47 13.26
C ASN A 213 54.54 -0.49 14.22
N ASP A 214 54.81 0.62 14.90
CA ASP A 214 55.90 0.72 15.88
C ASP A 214 55.65 -0.19 17.10
N ARG A 215 54.41 -0.25 17.61
CA ARG A 215 54.03 -1.17 18.71
C ARG A 215 54.18 -2.64 18.31
N GLN A 216 53.79 -2.98 17.09
CA GLN A 216 53.88 -4.36 16.59
C GLN A 216 55.33 -4.80 16.37
N ARG A 217 56.21 -3.87 16.00
CA ARG A 217 57.66 -4.13 15.89
C ARG A 217 58.29 -4.35 17.27
N GLN A 218 57.88 -3.59 18.28
CA GLN A 218 58.36 -3.77 19.66
C GLN A 218 57.91 -5.09 20.28
N SER A 219 56.65 -5.50 20.06
CA SER A 219 56.16 -6.76 20.61
C SER A 219 56.90 -7.97 20.05
N ARG A 220 57.23 -7.97 18.74
CA ARG A 220 58.03 -9.03 18.11
C ARG A 220 59.45 -9.15 18.69
N ILE A 221 60.07 -8.03 19.05
CA ILE A 221 61.41 -8.02 19.67
C ILE A 221 61.31 -8.59 21.10
N GLN A 222 60.27 -8.23 21.87
CA GLN A 222 60.06 -8.78 23.21
C GLN A 222 59.75 -10.28 23.22
N THR A 223 58.92 -10.78 22.29
CA THR A 223 58.61 -12.22 22.25
C THR A 223 59.82 -13.07 21.87
N ALA A 224 60.70 -12.55 21.00
CA ALA A 224 61.95 -13.23 20.65
C ALA A 224 62.93 -13.32 21.83
N ALA A 225 62.89 -12.37 22.77
CA ALA A 225 63.77 -12.37 23.95
C ALA A 225 63.26 -13.24 25.12
N MET A 226 61.98 -13.65 25.12
CA MET A 226 61.33 -14.31 26.26
C MET A 226 61.35 -15.85 26.18
N HIS A 227 61.80 -16.45 25.07
CA HIS A 227 61.74 -17.90 24.82
C HIS A 227 62.99 -18.68 25.26
N GLU A 228 63.81 -18.14 26.16
CA GLU A 228 65.09 -18.76 26.56
C GLU A 228 65.22 -18.85 28.10
N ARG A 229 64.58 -19.86 28.74
CA ARG A 229 65.07 -20.70 29.87
C ARG A 229 63.96 -21.53 30.61
N PRO A 230 64.25 -22.73 31.18
CA PRO A 230 63.24 -23.77 31.47
C PRO A 230 62.95 -24.10 32.96
N ASP A 231 61.76 -24.72 33.15
CA ASP A 231 61.22 -25.72 34.12
C ASP A 231 61.28 -25.55 35.67
N LEU A 232 60.11 -25.68 36.36
CA LEU A 232 59.73 -26.71 37.35
C LEU A 232 58.55 -26.33 38.31
N ASP A 233 57.78 -27.36 38.73
CA ASP A 233 56.91 -27.51 39.93
C ASP A 233 55.37 -27.33 39.85
N LEU A 234 54.66 -28.46 39.69
CA LEU A 234 53.28 -28.77 40.11
C LEU A 234 53.33 -29.50 41.46
N GLU A 235 52.50 -29.18 42.48
CA GLU A 235 51.90 -30.21 43.40
C GLU A 235 50.95 -29.71 44.54
N GLU A 236 50.91 -28.44 44.94
CA GLU A 236 50.40 -28.14 46.31
C GLU A 236 48.87 -27.95 46.52
N ALA A 237 48.02 -27.74 45.50
CA ALA A 237 46.74 -27.04 45.73
C ALA A 237 45.43 -27.86 45.73
N MET A 238 45.45 -29.20 45.78
CA MET A 238 44.24 -30.04 45.61
C MET A 238 43.54 -30.55 46.90
N HIS A 239 43.85 -30.04 48.10
CA HIS A 239 43.22 -30.54 49.34
C HIS A 239 42.86 -29.46 50.38
N ARG A 240 41.69 -28.84 50.24
CA ARG A 240 40.83 -28.33 51.35
C ARG A 240 39.59 -27.66 50.76
N SER A 241 38.54 -28.39 50.38
CA SER A 241 37.56 -29.04 51.26
C SER A 241 36.80 -28.06 52.16
N SER A 242 35.56 -27.80 51.73
CA SER A 242 34.33 -27.95 52.52
C SER A 242 33.86 -26.83 53.47
N GLN A 243 32.55 -26.56 53.35
CA GLN A 243 31.58 -25.97 54.28
C GLN A 243 31.19 -24.48 54.12
N ALA A 244 29.87 -24.28 54.04
CA ALA A 244 29.06 -23.05 54.01
C ALA A 244 27.77 -23.31 54.84
N PRO A 245 26.80 -22.39 55.04
CA PRO A 245 26.75 -20.93 55.34
C PRO A 245 26.05 -20.74 56.74
N PRO A 246 25.23 -19.71 57.15
CA PRO A 246 24.80 -18.41 56.58
C PRO A 246 24.78 -17.19 57.56
N ALA A 247 24.42 -15.99 57.07
CA ALA A 247 23.48 -15.01 57.68
C ALA A 247 23.79 -13.53 57.36
N ASP A 248 22.74 -12.87 56.84
CA ASP A 248 22.25 -11.50 57.03
C ASP A 248 23.05 -10.19 56.77
N GLU A 249 22.23 -9.27 56.21
CA GLU A 249 22.26 -7.80 56.21
C GLU A 249 23.17 -7.02 55.23
N ALA A 250 22.49 -6.26 54.38
CA ALA A 250 22.98 -5.23 53.45
C ALA A 250 23.28 -3.90 54.21
N PRO A 251 23.58 -2.74 53.55
CA PRO A 251 23.96 -2.47 52.16
C PRO A 251 25.22 -1.57 52.05
N ALA A 252 25.74 -1.36 50.83
CA ALA A 252 26.02 -0.04 50.26
C ALA A 252 27.06 -0.06 49.13
N ALA A 253 26.78 0.80 48.15
CA ALA A 253 27.76 1.61 47.41
C ALA A 253 28.51 0.98 46.22
N THR A 254 27.97 1.35 45.05
CA THR A 254 28.66 1.95 43.89
C THR A 254 29.40 1.10 42.86
N ASP A 255 29.14 1.52 41.62
CA ASP A 255 29.98 1.52 40.43
C ASP A 255 30.06 0.28 39.53
N ALA A 256 29.21 0.34 38.50
CA ALA A 256 29.63 0.50 37.10
C ALA A 256 30.34 -0.70 36.40
N PRO A 257 30.41 -0.71 35.05
CA PRO A 257 29.96 -1.86 34.26
C PRO A 257 31.07 -2.45 33.39
N ALA A 258 30.94 -3.72 32.98
CA ALA A 258 31.53 -4.27 31.75
C ALA A 258 31.05 -5.72 31.62
N ALA A 259 30.26 -6.03 30.61
CA ALA A 259 30.73 -6.48 29.30
C ALA A 259 31.16 -7.95 29.35
N GLN A 260 30.41 -8.78 28.63
CA GLN A 260 30.92 -9.55 27.48
C GLN A 260 31.84 -10.70 27.89
N ALA A 261 31.80 -11.89 27.32
CA ALA A 261 31.07 -12.51 26.24
C ALA A 261 31.90 -13.76 26.01
N ALA A 262 31.28 -14.81 25.45
CA ALA A 262 31.95 -15.72 24.53
C ALA A 262 33.08 -16.60 25.14
N ALA A 263 33.40 -17.76 24.63
CA ALA A 263 32.82 -18.64 23.62
C ALA A 263 33.66 -19.91 23.63
N GLY A 264 33.13 -20.94 22.97
CA GLY A 264 33.93 -22.00 22.37
C GLY A 264 34.24 -23.15 23.33
N THR A 265 34.30 -24.39 22.87
CA THR A 265 34.37 -24.86 21.49
C THR A 265 34.12 -26.37 21.48
N SER A 266 33.59 -26.86 20.36
CA SER A 266 33.82 -28.17 19.71
C SER A 266 34.63 -29.22 20.51
N GLY A 267 34.23 -30.48 20.62
CA GLY A 267 33.33 -31.29 19.81
C GLY A 267 33.93 -32.70 19.81
N ASP A 268 33.13 -33.73 20.05
CA ASP A 268 33.40 -35.07 19.54
C ASP A 268 32.13 -35.92 19.68
N ALA A 269 31.83 -36.71 18.66
CA ALA A 269 30.82 -37.75 18.69
C ALA A 269 31.56 -39.10 18.78
N PRO A 270 31.02 -40.08 19.52
CA PRO A 270 30.33 -41.11 18.78
C PRO A 270 29.06 -41.67 19.46
N ALA A 271 28.08 -41.93 18.60
CA ALA A 271 27.10 -43.02 18.62
C ALA A 271 26.64 -43.60 19.97
N THR A 272 25.41 -43.24 20.37
CA THR A 272 24.42 -44.22 20.86
C THR A 272 23.00 -43.73 20.54
N SER A 273 22.19 -44.66 20.06
CA SER A 273 20.78 -44.49 19.65
C SER A 273 19.89 -44.09 20.83
N PRO A 274 19.06 -43.02 20.75
CA PRO A 274 17.99 -42.80 21.69
C PRO A 274 16.64 -43.23 21.12
N ALA A 275 15.93 -43.98 21.95
CA ALA A 275 14.56 -44.40 21.79
C ALA A 275 13.60 -43.25 21.43
N ALA A 276 12.62 -43.59 20.62
CA ALA A 276 11.57 -42.75 20.07
C ALA A 276 10.86 -41.85 21.10
N ALA A 277 10.99 -40.53 20.94
CA ALA A 277 10.14 -39.52 21.56
C ALA A 277 9.18 -38.94 20.52
N GLY A 278 7.90 -38.99 20.86
CA GLY A 278 6.75 -38.80 19.96
C GLY A 278 6.62 -37.44 19.29
N VAL A 279 6.35 -37.49 17.98
CA VAL A 279 5.75 -36.41 17.21
C VAL A 279 4.24 -36.40 17.49
N ARG A 280 3.81 -35.50 18.40
CA ARG A 280 2.40 -35.21 18.63
C ARG A 280 1.85 -34.40 17.45
N ARG A 281 1.08 -35.09 16.59
CA ARG A 281 0.17 -34.48 15.61
C ARG A 281 -0.88 -33.65 16.36
N PRO A 282 -1.18 -32.38 16.00
CA PRO A 282 -2.27 -31.65 16.63
C PRO A 282 -3.58 -32.32 16.24
N ALA A 283 -4.20 -32.99 17.21
CA ALA A 283 -5.53 -33.52 17.09
C ALA A 283 -6.50 -32.34 16.87
N ALA A 284 -7.31 -32.46 15.81
CA ALA A 284 -8.46 -31.62 15.59
C ALA A 284 -9.32 -31.61 16.87
N LYS A 285 -9.35 -30.46 17.54
CA LYS A 285 -10.27 -30.23 18.64
C LYS A 285 -11.67 -30.09 18.04
N THR A 286 -12.38 -31.22 17.97
CA THR A 286 -13.83 -31.23 17.94
C THR A 286 -14.29 -30.41 19.16
N ARG A 287 -14.62 -29.13 18.93
CA ARG A 287 -15.39 -28.35 19.90
C ARG A 287 -16.76 -29.00 19.92
N THR A 288 -16.94 -29.96 20.81
CA THR A 288 -18.26 -30.33 21.33
C THR A 288 -18.80 -29.08 22.03
N SER A 289 -19.42 -28.21 21.23
CA SER A 289 -20.36 -27.22 21.73
C SER A 289 -21.40 -28.01 22.51
N ARG A 290 -21.36 -27.89 23.83
CA ARG A 290 -22.47 -28.31 24.67
C ARG A 290 -23.62 -27.36 24.33
N GLU A 291 -24.38 -27.70 23.29
CA GLU A 291 -25.67 -27.11 23.03
C GLU A 291 -26.49 -27.29 24.30
N LYS A 292 -26.71 -26.19 25.01
CA LYS A 292 -27.85 -26.12 25.91
C LYS A 292 -29.07 -26.44 25.05
N PRO A 293 -29.95 -27.37 25.44
CA PRO A 293 -31.18 -27.60 24.70
C PRO A 293 -31.95 -26.27 24.70
N THR A 294 -31.94 -25.60 23.55
CA THR A 294 -32.83 -24.49 23.30
C THR A 294 -34.21 -25.11 23.31
N LYS A 295 -35.04 -24.69 24.26
CA LYS A 295 -36.46 -25.04 24.23
C LYS A 295 -36.96 -24.68 22.83
N PRO A 296 -37.67 -25.58 22.12
CA PRO A 296 -38.24 -25.22 20.83
C PRO A 296 -39.08 -23.96 21.05
N HIS A 297 -38.69 -22.88 20.39
CA HIS A 297 -39.49 -21.66 20.38
C HIS A 297 -40.79 -22.02 19.67
N LYS A 298 -41.84 -22.29 20.44
CA LYS A 298 -43.19 -22.26 19.92
C LYS A 298 -43.53 -20.77 19.81
N PRO A 299 -43.63 -20.20 18.59
CA PRO A 299 -44.18 -18.86 18.48
C PRO A 299 -45.57 -18.89 19.11
N GLU A 300 -45.86 -17.88 19.93
CA GLU A 300 -47.26 -17.57 20.24
C GLU A 300 -47.94 -17.28 18.89
N THR A 301 -49.13 -17.83 18.72
CA THR A 301 -49.87 -17.97 17.47
C THR A 301 -49.64 -16.83 16.48
N TYR A 302 -49.44 -17.16 15.20
CA TYR A 302 -49.26 -16.23 14.07
C TYR A 302 -50.49 -15.33 13.79
N GLU A 303 -51.38 -15.08 14.75
CA GLU A 303 -52.62 -14.33 14.53
C GLU A 303 -52.35 -12.88 14.10
N ASP A 304 -51.23 -12.31 14.54
CA ASP A 304 -50.82 -10.93 14.21
C ASP A 304 -49.67 -10.84 13.18
N TYR A 305 -49.30 -11.95 12.53
CA TYR A 305 -48.23 -11.93 11.52
C TYR A 305 -48.72 -11.32 10.20
N GLN A 306 -48.20 -10.14 9.87
CA GLN A 306 -48.40 -9.54 8.56
C GLN A 306 -47.29 -9.99 7.61
N LEU A 307 -47.68 -10.65 6.52
CA LEU A 307 -46.76 -11.08 5.46
C LEU A 307 -46.12 -9.85 4.80
N PRO A 308 -44.78 -9.71 4.81
CA PRO A 308 -44.11 -8.59 4.16
C PRO A 308 -44.39 -8.58 2.66
N PRO A 309 -44.61 -7.40 2.04
CA PRO A 309 -44.82 -7.31 0.61
C PRO A 309 -43.54 -7.66 -0.16
N LEU A 310 -43.69 -8.25 -1.35
CA LEU A 310 -42.57 -8.61 -2.24
C LEU A 310 -41.80 -7.39 -2.76
N ASP A 311 -42.37 -6.19 -2.65
CA ASP A 311 -41.76 -4.91 -3.03
C ASP A 311 -40.51 -4.56 -2.21
N LEU A 312 -40.27 -5.27 -1.10
CA LEU A 312 -39.02 -5.20 -0.36
C LEU A 312 -37.84 -5.87 -1.09
N LEU A 313 -38.12 -6.65 -2.12
CA LEU A 313 -37.11 -7.31 -2.95
C LEU A 313 -36.66 -6.37 -4.08
N LYS A 314 -35.36 -6.37 -4.36
CA LYS A 314 -34.80 -5.64 -5.49
C LYS A 314 -35.29 -6.28 -6.81
N GLU A 315 -35.65 -5.46 -7.78
CA GLU A 315 -35.99 -5.94 -9.13
C GLU A 315 -34.79 -6.64 -9.79
N PRO A 316 -35.02 -7.72 -10.56
CA PRO A 316 -33.96 -8.40 -11.29
C PRO A 316 -33.39 -7.50 -12.39
N GLU A 317 -32.06 -7.51 -12.52
CA GLU A 317 -31.38 -6.76 -13.57
C GLU A 317 -31.56 -7.48 -14.93
N HIS A 318 -32.24 -6.84 -15.88
CA HIS A 318 -32.44 -7.35 -17.23
C HIS A 318 -31.53 -6.62 -18.24
N GLY A 319 -30.82 -7.35 -19.12
CA GLY A 319 -30.07 -6.69 -20.20
C GLY A 319 -28.91 -7.44 -20.88
N PHE A 320 -28.63 -8.70 -20.52
CA PHE A 320 -27.38 -9.35 -20.97
C PHE A 320 -27.49 -10.21 -22.24
N ALA A 321 -28.69 -10.52 -22.75
CA ALA A 321 -28.86 -11.57 -23.78
C ALA A 321 -28.08 -11.34 -25.10
N ALA A 322 -28.16 -10.14 -25.70
CA ALA A 322 -27.50 -9.86 -26.99
C ALA A 322 -25.97 -9.73 -26.89
N VAL A 323 -25.46 -9.31 -25.72
CA VAL A 323 -24.00 -9.24 -25.46
C VAL A 323 -23.47 -10.65 -25.14
N GLN A 324 -24.29 -11.47 -24.49
CA GLN A 324 -23.95 -12.83 -24.10
C GLN A 324 -23.75 -13.73 -25.32
N GLU A 325 -24.60 -13.63 -26.34
CA GLU A 325 -24.47 -14.43 -27.57
C GLU A 325 -23.11 -14.24 -28.27
N ARG A 326 -22.72 -12.98 -28.53
CA ARG A 326 -21.41 -12.67 -29.14
C ARG A 326 -20.23 -13.11 -28.28
N MET A 327 -20.37 -13.00 -26.96
CA MET A 327 -19.33 -13.42 -26.03
C MET A 327 -19.19 -14.95 -25.99
N VAL A 328 -20.30 -15.68 -26.08
CA VAL A 328 -20.34 -17.15 -26.11
C VAL A 328 -19.68 -17.67 -27.38
N GLU A 329 -19.98 -17.09 -28.54
CA GLU A 329 -19.36 -17.46 -29.82
C GLU A 329 -17.84 -17.20 -29.82
N SER A 330 -17.41 -16.04 -29.34
CA SER A 330 -15.98 -15.71 -29.22
C SER A 330 -15.24 -16.65 -28.25
N LYS A 331 -15.90 -17.06 -27.16
CA LYS A 331 -15.34 -18.01 -26.21
C LYS A 331 -15.30 -19.43 -26.77
N ALA A 332 -16.29 -19.83 -27.58
CA ALA A 332 -16.29 -21.12 -28.28
C ALA A 332 -15.03 -21.26 -29.16
N HIS A 333 -14.75 -20.26 -30.01
CA HIS A 333 -13.54 -20.28 -30.83
C HIS A 333 -12.24 -20.26 -30.03
N THR A 334 -12.22 -19.53 -28.91
CA THR A 334 -11.06 -19.52 -28.01
C THR A 334 -10.82 -20.90 -27.40
N LEU A 335 -11.89 -21.61 -27.03
CA LEU A 335 -11.84 -22.95 -26.46
C LEU A 335 -11.29 -23.96 -27.49
N GLU A 336 -11.76 -23.92 -28.74
CA GLU A 336 -11.27 -24.78 -29.83
C GLU A 336 -9.77 -24.58 -30.07
N ASN A 337 -9.34 -23.32 -30.19
CA ASN A 337 -7.94 -22.99 -30.41
C ASN A 337 -7.05 -23.48 -29.25
N LEU A 338 -7.52 -23.28 -28.02
CA LEU A 338 -6.78 -23.67 -26.83
C LEU A 338 -6.67 -25.20 -26.73
N LEU A 339 -7.75 -25.94 -26.99
CA LEU A 339 -7.68 -27.40 -27.05
C LEU A 339 -6.69 -27.89 -28.12
N GLY A 340 -6.66 -27.24 -29.29
CA GLY A 340 -5.70 -27.50 -30.35
C GLY A 340 -4.25 -27.29 -29.93
N GLU A 341 -3.95 -26.25 -29.13
CA GLU A 341 -2.60 -26.02 -28.58
C GLU A 341 -2.14 -27.14 -27.65
N PHE A 342 -3.06 -27.79 -26.94
CA PHE A 342 -2.80 -28.98 -26.11
C PHE A 342 -2.77 -30.29 -26.92
N GLY A 343 -2.90 -30.22 -28.25
CA GLY A 343 -2.94 -31.37 -29.14
C GLY A 343 -4.25 -32.18 -29.02
N ILE A 344 -5.31 -31.55 -28.53
CA ILE A 344 -6.65 -32.13 -28.39
C ILE A 344 -7.50 -31.57 -29.53
N ASP A 345 -7.76 -32.39 -30.55
CA ASP A 345 -8.60 -32.00 -31.68
C ASP A 345 -10.09 -32.16 -31.32
N ALA A 346 -10.78 -31.02 -31.18
CA ALA A 346 -12.16 -30.94 -30.71
C ALA A 346 -12.87 -29.69 -31.27
N HIS A 347 -14.16 -29.82 -31.57
CA HIS A 347 -15.01 -28.74 -32.11
C HIS A 347 -16.20 -28.48 -31.20
N VAL A 348 -16.62 -27.21 -31.09
CA VAL A 348 -17.81 -26.82 -30.31
C VAL A 348 -19.04 -26.94 -31.20
N VAL A 349 -19.94 -27.86 -30.85
CA VAL A 349 -21.18 -28.13 -31.63
C VAL A 349 -22.36 -27.30 -31.14
N ASN A 350 -22.40 -27.00 -29.84
CA ASN A 350 -23.49 -26.24 -29.23
C ASN A 350 -22.99 -25.49 -27.98
N ALA A 351 -23.69 -24.40 -27.64
CA ALA A 351 -23.42 -23.64 -26.43
C ALA A 351 -24.72 -23.19 -25.76
N GLU A 352 -24.92 -23.61 -24.52
CA GLU A 352 -26.09 -23.27 -23.72
C GLU A 352 -25.71 -22.31 -22.57
N PRO A 353 -26.02 -21.00 -22.68
CA PRO A 353 -25.77 -20.05 -21.62
C PRO A 353 -26.78 -20.20 -20.47
N GLY A 354 -26.30 -20.52 -19.27
CA GLY A 354 -27.06 -20.49 -18.03
C GLY A 354 -26.85 -19.21 -17.22
N PRO A 355 -27.54 -19.07 -16.07
CA PRO A 355 -27.45 -17.86 -15.24
C PRO A 355 -26.07 -17.58 -14.64
N ALA A 356 -25.31 -18.63 -14.33
CA ALA A 356 -23.98 -18.52 -13.71
C ALA A 356 -22.86 -19.13 -14.56
N ILE A 357 -23.18 -20.14 -15.38
CA ILE A 357 -22.22 -20.89 -16.19
C ILE A 357 -22.76 -21.06 -17.61
N THR A 358 -21.85 -21.21 -18.58
CA THR A 358 -22.19 -21.58 -19.96
C THR A 358 -21.67 -22.99 -20.21
N MET A 359 -22.55 -23.87 -20.69
CA MET A 359 -22.20 -25.21 -21.10
C MET A 359 -21.80 -25.19 -22.58
N TYR A 360 -20.63 -25.73 -22.91
CA TYR A 360 -20.18 -25.93 -24.30
C TYR A 360 -20.15 -27.43 -24.58
N GLU A 361 -20.85 -27.85 -25.62
CA GLU A 361 -20.83 -29.23 -26.09
C GLU A 361 -19.72 -29.40 -27.10
N LEU A 362 -18.87 -30.40 -26.89
CA LEU A 362 -17.66 -30.65 -27.66
C LEU A 362 -17.79 -31.97 -28.42
N GLU A 363 -17.51 -31.94 -29.72
CA GLU A 363 -17.30 -33.12 -30.55
C GLU A 363 -15.79 -33.37 -30.64
N LEU A 364 -15.35 -34.54 -30.18
CA LEU A 364 -13.94 -34.91 -30.14
C LEU A 364 -13.55 -35.70 -31.39
N ALA A 365 -12.35 -35.45 -31.91
CA ALA A 365 -11.82 -36.24 -33.02
C ALA A 365 -11.63 -37.72 -32.63
N PRO A 366 -11.71 -38.66 -33.61
CA PRO A 366 -11.53 -40.09 -33.34
C PRO A 366 -10.19 -40.40 -32.65
N GLY A 367 -10.25 -41.04 -31.49
CA GLY A 367 -9.07 -41.46 -30.73
C GLY A 367 -8.65 -40.51 -29.59
N VAL A 368 -9.27 -39.35 -29.46
CA VAL A 368 -9.11 -38.45 -28.31
C VAL A 368 -9.87 -39.00 -27.10
N LYS A 369 -9.22 -39.06 -25.93
CA LYS A 369 -9.85 -39.59 -24.70
C LYS A 369 -10.36 -38.44 -23.84
N VAL A 370 -11.58 -38.57 -23.32
CA VAL A 370 -12.19 -37.59 -22.39
C VAL A 370 -11.30 -37.31 -21.17
N SER A 371 -10.54 -38.31 -20.69
CA SER A 371 -9.60 -38.14 -19.58
C SER A 371 -8.45 -37.17 -19.86
N GLN A 372 -8.15 -36.86 -21.12
CA GLN A 372 -7.12 -35.89 -21.50
C GLN A 372 -7.59 -34.44 -21.32
N ILE A 373 -8.90 -34.22 -21.29
CA ILE A 373 -9.50 -32.89 -21.10
C ILE A 373 -9.72 -32.62 -19.60
N SER A 374 -9.98 -33.67 -18.82
CA SER A 374 -10.27 -33.56 -17.38
C SER A 374 -9.02 -33.46 -16.49
N ASN A 375 -7.85 -33.90 -16.96
CA ASN A 375 -6.58 -33.90 -16.22
C ASN A 375 -5.65 -32.84 -16.79
#